data_AF-A0A9X9M5S6-F1
#
_entry.id   AF-A0A9X9M5S6-F1
#
_cell.length_a   1.000
_cell.length_b   1.000
_cell.length_c   1.000
_cell.angle_alpha   90.00
_cell.angle_beta   90.00
_cell.angle_gamma   90.00
#
_symmetry.space_group_name_H-M   'P 1'
#
loop_
_entity.id
_entity.type
_entity.pdbx_description
1 polymer ?
#
loop_
_entity_poly.entity_id
_entity_poly.type
_entity_poly.pdbx_seq_one_letter_code
_entity_poly.pdbx_strand_id
1 'polypeptide(L)' 'ETTFEAGVKVQIHSQSEPPFIQELGFGVAPGFQTFVATQEQRLTYLPPPWGECRSSEMGLDFFPVYSITACRIDC' A
#
# COMPACT_ATOMS: atom_id res chain seq x y z
N GLU A 1 -10.07 20.42 -4.99
CA GLU A 1 -10.15 20.67 -3.54
C GLU A 1 -9.27 21.86 -3.20
N THR A 2 -9.71 22.71 -2.28
CA THR A 2 -8.92 23.84 -1.80
C THR A 2 -7.80 23.31 -0.89
N THR A 3 -6.60 23.18 -1.45
CA THR A 3 -5.42 22.64 -0.74
C THR A 3 -4.82 23.72 0.16
N PHE A 4 -5.37 23.86 1.37
CA PHE A 4 -4.74 24.66 2.44
C PHE A 4 -3.70 23.87 3.24
N GLU A 5 -3.38 22.66 2.80
CA GLU A 5 -2.41 21.78 3.45
C GLU A 5 -0.99 22.13 3.00
N ALA A 6 -0.08 22.27 3.96
CA ALA A 6 1.35 22.37 3.73
C ALA A 6 2.06 21.21 4.42
N GLY A 7 2.82 20.43 3.67
CA GLY A 7 3.51 19.24 4.17
C GLY A 7 3.79 18.26 3.05
N VAL A 8 4.17 17.04 3.42
CA VAL A 8 4.37 15.93 2.49
C VAL A 8 3.49 14.75 2.90
N LYS A 9 2.99 13.98 1.91
CA LYS A 9 2.42 12.65 2.16
C LYS A 9 3.50 11.61 1.93
N VAL A 10 3.52 10.58 2.77
CA VAL A 10 4.48 9.48 2.72
C VAL A 10 3.71 8.17 2.87
N GLN A 11 4.05 7.16 2.08
CA GLN A 11 3.53 5.80 2.24
C GLN A 11 4.71 4.86 2.44
N ILE A 12 4.62 3.98 3.43
CA ILE A 12 5.57 2.89 3.63
C ILE A 12 4.88 1.62 3.15
N HIS A 13 5.45 0.96 2.14
CA HIS A 13 4.90 -0.24 1.53
C HIS A 13 6.01 -1.18 1.05
N SER A 14 5.66 -2.42 0.72
CA SER A 14 6.59 -3.40 0.13
C SER A 14 7.01 -2.99 -1.27
N GLN A 15 8.21 -3.38 -1.71
CA GLN A 15 8.68 -3.15 -3.09
C GLN A 15 7.86 -3.90 -4.14
N SER A 16 7.16 -4.97 -3.74
CA SER A 16 6.27 -5.75 -4.61
C SER A 16 4.90 -5.11 -4.82
N GLU A 17 4.61 -4.02 -4.10
CA GLU A 17 3.31 -3.35 -4.10
C GLU A 17 3.48 -1.94 -4.70
N PRO A 18 2.67 -1.54 -5.69
CA PRO A 18 2.74 -0.19 -6.25
C PRO A 18 2.25 0.86 -5.25
N PRO A 19 2.76 2.10 -5.32
CA PRO A 19 2.33 3.17 -4.42
C PRO A 19 0.87 3.56 -4.68
N PHE A 20 0.12 3.76 -3.60
CA PHE A 20 -1.27 4.21 -3.61
C PHE A 20 -1.49 5.30 -2.54
N ILE A 21 -0.64 6.32 -2.66
CA ILE A 21 -0.38 7.33 -1.62
C ILE A 21 -1.58 8.21 -1.26
N GLN A 22 -2.53 8.37 -2.18
CA GLN A 22 -3.72 9.19 -1.98
C GLN A 22 -4.63 8.62 -0.89
N GLU A 23 -4.71 7.30 -0.80
CA GLU A 23 -5.55 6.59 0.18
C GLU A 23 -4.77 5.99 1.35
N LEU A 24 -3.53 5.51 1.10
CA LEU A 24 -2.74 4.78 2.10
C LEU A 24 -1.56 5.57 2.69
N GLY A 25 -1.33 6.80 2.22
CA GLY A 25 -0.27 7.67 2.74
C GLY A 25 -0.67 8.38 4.03
N PHE A 26 0.30 8.64 4.90
CA PHE A 26 0.17 9.53 6.04
C PHE A 26 0.86 10.88 5.78
N GLY A 27 0.38 11.94 6.43
CA GLY A 27 0.94 13.29 6.30
C GLY A 27 2.07 13.56 7.30
N VAL A 28 3.08 14.32 6.86
CA VAL A 28 4.15 14.87 7.70
C VAL A 28 4.13 16.39 7.57
N ALA A 29 3.95 17.07 8.70
CA ALA A 29 3.90 18.52 8.77
C ALA A 29 5.31 19.15 8.71
N PRO A 30 5.46 20.34 8.11
CA PRO A 30 6.70 21.09 8.14
C PRO A 30 7.00 21.62 9.56
N GLY A 31 8.28 21.85 9.86
CA GLY A 31 8.70 22.44 11.14
C GLY A 31 8.84 21.45 12.31
N PHE A 32 8.61 20.16 12.08
CA PHE A 32 8.77 19.09 13.06
C PHE A 32 9.76 18.02 12.58
N GLN A 33 10.42 17.37 13.54
CA GLN A 33 11.11 16.11 13.30
C GLN A 33 10.15 14.97 13.64
N THR A 34 9.63 14.29 12.62
CA THR A 34 8.70 13.17 12.80
C THR A 34 9.46 11.86 12.80
N PHE A 35 9.50 11.17 13.95
CA PHE A 35 10.05 9.83 14.06
C PHE A 35 8.99 8.79 13.73
N VAL A 36 9.25 7.92 12.76
CA VAL A 36 8.35 6.83 12.34
C VAL A 36 9.05 5.50 12.63
N ALA A 37 8.78 4.92 13.79
CA ALA A 37 9.27 3.59 14.14
C ALA A 37 8.41 2.52 13.47
N THR A 38 9.02 1.62 12.72
CA THR A 38 8.33 0.59 11.94
C THR A 38 8.66 -0.82 12.43
N GLN A 39 7.70 -1.74 12.31
CA GLN A 39 7.92 -3.18 12.49
C GLN A 39 7.39 -3.91 11.25
N GLU A 40 8.22 -4.75 10.63
CA GLU A 40 7.80 -5.58 9.50
C GLU A 40 6.80 -6.65 9.98
N GLN A 41 5.67 -6.76 9.28
CA GLN A 41 4.65 -7.77 9.53
C GLN A 41 4.52 -8.69 8.32
N ARG A 42 4.59 -10.00 8.55
CA ARG A 42 4.39 -11.03 7.52
C ARG A 42 3.11 -11.78 7.81
N LEU A 43 2.17 -11.73 6.87
CA LEU A 43 0.85 -12.34 6.98
C LEU A 43 0.73 -13.48 5.96
N THR A 44 0.10 -14.57 6.35
CA THR A 44 -0.21 -15.70 5.46
C THR A 44 -1.66 -16.07 5.70
N TYR A 45 -2.48 -15.93 4.66
CA TYR A 45 -3.91 -16.24 4.70
C TYR A 45 -4.20 -17.59 4.05
N LEU A 46 -5.34 -18.20 4.39
CA LEU A 46 -5.77 -19.46 3.82
C LEU A 46 -6.69 -19.25 2.60
N PRO A 47 -6.63 -20.13 1.58
CA PRO A 47 -7.56 -20.11 0.46
C PRO A 47 -8.94 -20.68 0.85
N PRO A 48 -9.95 -20.53 -0.04
CA PRO A 48 -11.26 -21.15 0.17
C PRO A 48 -11.15 -22.68 0.32
N PRO A 49 -11.98 -23.33 1.18
CA PRO A 49 -13.09 -22.78 1.97
C PRO A 49 -12.72 -22.16 3.34
N TRP A 50 -11.44 -22.13 3.73
CA TRP A 50 -11.04 -21.67 5.07
C TRP A 50 -10.78 -20.16 5.16
N GLY A 51 -10.63 -19.49 4.02
CA GLY A 51 -10.48 -18.04 3.93
C GLY A 51 -10.65 -17.55 2.50
N GLU A 52 -10.42 -16.26 2.29
CA GLU A 52 -10.47 -15.63 0.97
C GLU A 52 -9.11 -15.00 0.67
N CYS A 53 -8.17 -15.81 0.19
CA CYS A 53 -6.89 -15.34 -0.32
C CYS A 53 -6.75 -15.74 -1.78
N ARG A 54 -6.44 -14.77 -2.65
CA ARG A 54 -6.11 -15.03 -4.04
C ARG A 54 -4.62 -15.41 -4.12
N SER A 55 -4.28 -16.46 -4.86
CA SER A 55 -2.88 -16.86 -5.04
C SER A 55 -2.13 -15.83 -5.88
N SER A 56 -0.87 -15.55 -5.51
CA SER A 56 -0.03 -14.53 -6.11
C SER A 56 0.44 -14.84 -7.54
N GLU A 57 0.12 -16.02 -8.07
CA GLU A 57 0.62 -16.54 -9.35
C GLU A 57 -0.17 -16.07 -10.57
N MET A 58 -1.35 -15.46 -10.38
CA MET A 58 -2.05 -14.76 -11.45
C MET A 58 -1.48 -13.34 -11.55
N GLY A 59 -0.58 -13.13 -12.51
CA GLY A 59 -0.14 -11.79 -12.91
C GLY A 59 -1.33 -10.92 -13.34
N LEU A 60 -1.20 -9.61 -13.12
CA LEU A 60 -2.12 -8.60 -13.64
C LEU A 60 -1.62 -8.13 -15.01
N ASP A 61 -2.44 -7.40 -15.77
CA ASP A 61 -2.05 -6.95 -17.12
C ASP A 61 -0.89 -5.95 -17.07
N PHE A 62 -0.85 -5.09 -16.05
CA PHE A 62 0.18 -4.06 -15.88
C PHE A 62 1.22 -4.33 -14.80
N PHE A 63 1.00 -5.35 -13.94
CA PHE A 63 1.87 -5.61 -12.80
C PHE A 63 2.31 -7.09 -12.73
N PRO A 64 3.62 -7.36 -12.56
CA PRO A 64 4.15 -8.72 -12.56
C PRO A 64 3.79 -9.52 -11.30
N VAL A 65 3.42 -8.85 -10.21
CA VAL A 65 3.11 -9.47 -8.92
C VAL A 65 1.74 -8.97 -8.47
N TYR A 66 0.87 -9.90 -8.10
CA TYR A 66 -0.41 -9.55 -7.48
C TYR A 66 -0.20 -8.91 -6.11
N SER A 67 -0.82 -7.76 -5.92
CA SER A 67 -1.01 -7.10 -4.62
C SER A 67 -2.38 -6.40 -4.62
N ILE A 68 -2.88 -6.04 -3.44
CA ILE A 68 -4.21 -5.43 -3.32
C ILE A 68 -4.27 -4.10 -4.08
N THR A 69 -3.26 -3.25 -3.94
CA THR A 69 -3.20 -1.97 -4.66
C THR A 69 -2.96 -2.15 -6.16
N ALA A 70 -2.10 -3.09 -6.59
CA ALA A 70 -1.93 -3.37 -8.02
C ALA A 70 -3.26 -3.77 -8.67
N CYS A 71 -4.03 -4.65 -8.03
CA CYS A 71 -5.35 -5.06 -8.51
C CYS A 71 -6.32 -3.89 -8.63
N ARG A 72 -6.26 -2.92 -7.70
CA ARG A 72 -7.12 -1.73 -7.74
C ARG A 72 -6.72 -0.73 -8.82
N ILE A 73 -5.44 -0.65 -9.16
CA ILE A 73 -4.94 0.22 -10.23
C ILE A 73 -5.26 -0.38 -11.61
N ASP A 74 -5.27 -1.71 -11.71
CA ASP A 74 -5.52 -2.47 -12.94
C ASP A 74 -7.03 -2.54 -13.33
N CYS A 75 -7.94 -2.35 -12.36
CA CYS A 75 -9.41 -2.35 -12.56
C CYS A 75 -9.91 -1.23 -13.47
#